data_AF-A0A0S4WRN5-F1
#
_entry.id   AF-A0A0S4WRN5-F1
#
_cell.length_a   1.000
_cell.length_b   1.000
_cell.length_c   1.000
_cell.angle_alpha   90.00
_cell.angle_beta   90.00
_cell.angle_gamma   90.00
#
_symmetry.space_group_name_H-M   'P 1'
#
loop_
_entity.id
_entity.type
_entity.pdbx_description
1 polymer ?
#
loop_
_entity_poly.entity_id
_entity_poly.type
_entity_poly.pdbx_seq_one_letter_code
_entity_poly.pdbx_strand_id
1 'polypeptide(L)' 'MDYPIEPIDMIEQRGRSAVFNGLEPEMCPYDHDTAHWRVWQVGYLAAALDAMNAANAYADDEVAA' A
#
# COMPACT_ATOMS: atom_id res chain seq x y z
N MET A 1 13.15 -22.75 3.59
CA MET A 1 13.15 -21.38 4.12
C MET A 1 11.80 -21.18 4.78
N ASP A 2 11.71 -21.49 6.07
CA ASP A 2 10.52 -21.16 6.87
C ASP A 2 10.61 -19.67 7.17
N TYR A 3 10.03 -18.84 6.31
CA TYR A 3 9.67 -17.50 6.75
C TYR A 3 8.72 -17.70 7.94
N PRO A 4 8.99 -17.15 9.13
CA PRO A 4 8.04 -17.18 10.22
C PRO A 4 6.70 -16.69 9.64
N ILE A 5 5.63 -17.47 9.85
CA ILE A 5 4.31 -17.18 9.29
C ILE A 5 3.88 -15.84 9.89
N GLU A 6 4.16 -14.77 9.15
CA GLU A 6 3.77 -13.44 9.52
C GLU A 6 2.26 -13.31 9.26
N PRO A 7 1.49 -12.73 10.18
CA PRO A 7 0.07 -12.50 9.95
C PRO A 7 -0.16 -11.69 8.68
N ILE A 8 -1.13 -12.10 7.87
CA ILE A 8 -1.50 -11.42 6.61
C ILE A 8 -1.75 -9.93 6.85
N ASP A 9 -2.50 -9.60 7.91
CA ASP A 9 -2.82 -8.22 8.28
C ASP A 9 -1.57 -7.36 8.53
N MET A 10 -0.50 -7.95 9.07
CA MET A 10 0.75 -7.24 9.34
C MET A 10 1.51 -6.93 8.04
N ILE A 11 1.51 -7.88 7.10
CA ILE A 11 2.11 -7.71 5.77
C ILE A 11 1.34 -6.62 4.99
N GLU A 12 0.00 -6.67 5.02
CA GLU A 12 -0.85 -5.67 4.37
C GLU A 12 -0.63 -4.29 4.99
N GLN A 13 -0.58 -4.18 6.32
CA GLN A 13 -0.35 -2.92 7.02
C GLN A 13 1.01 -2.30 6.70
N ARG A 14 2.05 -3.12 6.47
CA ARG A 14 3.34 -2.63 5.97
C ARG A 14 3.22 -2.07 4.56
N GLY A 15 2.47 -2.72 3.69
CA GLY A 15 2.15 -2.21 2.35
C GLY A 15 1.49 -0.83 2.41
N ARG A 16 0.47 -0.69 3.26
CA ARG A 16 -0.21 0.60 3.49
C ARG A 16 0.75 1.67 3.99
N SER A 17 1.60 1.31 4.96
CA SER A 17 2.57 2.24 5.55
C SER A 17 3.62 2.70 4.55
N ALA A 18 4.00 1.86 3.59
CA ALA A 18 5.00 2.21 2.58
C ALA A 18 4.59 3.42 1.73
N VAL A 19 3.31 3.54 1.37
CA VAL A 19 2.76 4.71 0.66
C VAL A 19 2.99 5.99 1.48
N PHE A 20 2.63 5.97 2.76
CA PHE A 20 2.77 7.14 3.64
C PHE A 20 4.23 7.50 3.96
N ASN A 21 5.15 6.55 3.78
CA ASN A 21 6.59 6.78 3.92
C ASN A 21 7.26 7.15 2.58
N GLY A 22 6.50 7.28 1.49
CA GLY A 22 7.03 7.63 0.16
C GLY A 22 7.91 6.56 -0.46
N LEU A 23 7.73 5.29 -0.07
CA LEU A 23 8.44 4.17 -0.67
C LEU A 23 7.77 3.76 -1.98
N GLU A 24 8.57 3.33 -2.96
CA GLU A 24 8.06 2.82 -4.23
C GLU A 24 7.62 1.34 -4.09
N PRO A 25 6.67 0.85 -4.91
CA PRO A 25 6.20 -0.54 -4.89
C PRO A 25 7.33 -1.58 -5.05
N GLU A 26 8.37 -1.23 -5.80
CA GLU A 26 9.54 -2.05 -6.11
C GLU A 26 10.47 -2.21 -4.89
N MET A 27 10.33 -1.37 -3.87
CA MET A 27 11.08 -1.44 -2.61
C MET A 27 10.48 -2.48 -1.63
N CYS A 28 9.54 -3.30 -2.08
CA CYS A 28 8.95 -4.39 -1.31
C CYS A 28 10.05 -5.35 -0.79
N PRO A 29 10.09 -5.69 0.51
CA PRO A 29 11.14 -6.53 1.09
C PRO A 29 10.93 -8.04 0.83
N TYR A 30 9.79 -8.42 0.25
CA TYR A 30 9.46 -9.81 -0.02
C TYR A 30 9.83 -10.19 -1.45
N ASP A 31 10.26 -11.44 -1.63
CA ASP A 31 10.55 -11.98 -2.95
C ASP A 31 9.35 -11.83 -3.88
N HIS A 32 9.63 -11.37 -5.11
CA HIS A 32 8.61 -11.10 -6.10
C HIS A 32 7.74 -12.35 -6.36
N ASP A 33 6.45 -12.12 -6.59
CA ASP A 33 5.43 -13.14 -6.85
C ASP A 33 5.18 -14.16 -5.72
N THR A 34 5.69 -13.91 -4.51
CA THR A 34 5.30 -14.67 -3.31
C THR A 34 3.96 -14.21 -2.74
N ALA A 35 3.33 -15.03 -1.89
CA ALA A 35 2.13 -14.65 -1.16
C ALA A 35 2.34 -13.38 -0.31
N HIS A 36 3.49 -13.26 0.35
CA HIS A 36 3.86 -12.08 1.12
C HIS A 36 3.97 -10.82 0.23
N TRP A 37 4.62 -10.94 -0.93
CA TRP A 37 4.70 -9.85 -1.90
C TRP A 37 3.30 -9.41 -2.35
N ARG A 38 2.44 -10.35 -2.75
CA ARG A 38 1.07 -10.02 -3.21
C ARG A 38 0.25 -9.32 -2.12
N VAL A 39 0.30 -9.80 -0.87
CA VAL A 39 -0.41 -9.18 0.26
C VAL A 39 0.12 -7.77 0.54
N TRP A 40 1.44 -7.58 0.48
CA TRP A 40 2.04 -6.26 0.64
C TRP A 40 1.60 -5.30 -0.48
N GLN A 41 1.58 -5.77 -1.74
CA GLN A 41 1.12 -4.97 -2.89
C GLN A 41 -0.36 -4.58 -2.75
N VAL A 42 -1.22 -5.47 -2.24
CA VAL A 42 -2.63 -5.16 -1.97
C VAL A 42 -2.74 -3.99 -0.98
N GLY A 43 -2.02 -4.06 0.14
CA GLY A 43 -2.01 -2.98 1.13
C GLY A 43 -1.49 -1.65 0.56
N TYR A 44 -0.41 -1.71 -0.22
CA TYR A 44 0.16 -0.55 -0.90
C TYR A 44 -0.85 0.11 -1.85
N LEU A 45 -1.41 -0.67 -2.77
CA LEU A 45 -2.35 -0.17 -3.76
C LEU A 45 -3.63 0.38 -3.14
N ALA A 46 -4.12 -0.26 -2.07
CA ALA A 46 -5.28 0.24 -1.33
C ALA A 46 -5.00 1.64 -0.75
N ALA A 47 -3.88 1.83 -0.06
CA ALA A 47 -3.51 3.13 0.50
C ALA A 47 -3.25 4.19 -0.57
N ALA A 48 -2.63 3.81 -1.69
CA ALA A 48 -2.40 4.71 -2.82
C ALA A 48 -3.73 5.15 -3.45
N LEU A 49 -4.68 4.24 -3.63
CA LEU A 49 -6.01 4.54 -4.15
C LEU A 49 -6.79 5.45 -3.20
N ASP A 50 -6.75 5.18 -1.90
CA ASP A 50 -7.38 6.02 -0.87
C ASP A 50 -6.81 7.44 -0.90
N ALA A 51 -5.48 7.58 -1.02
CA ALA A 51 -4.82 8.88 -1.13
C ALA A 51 -5.20 9.64 -2.41
N MET A 52 -5.28 8.96 -3.56
CA MET A 52 -5.73 9.58 -4.82
C MET A 52 -7.19 10.03 -4.74
N ASN A 53 -8.06 9.22 -4.17
CA ASN A 53 -9.47 9.57 -4.00
C ASN A 53 -9.65 10.76 -3.06
N ALA A 54 -8.88 10.82 -1.96
CA ALA A 54 -8.87 11.98 -1.08
C ALA A 54 -8.40 13.24 -1.81
N ALA A 55 -7.31 13.15 -2.59
CA ALA A 55 -6.81 14.28 -3.38
C ALA A 55 -7.84 14.80 -4.40
N ASN A 56 -8.54 13.89 -5.10
CA ASN A 56 -9.60 14.27 -6.04
C ASN A 56 -10.78 14.95 -5.33
N ALA A 57 -11.19 14.46 -4.15
CA ALA A 57 -12.27 15.07 -3.39
C ALA A 57 -11.96 16.52 -2.98
N TYR A 58 -10.70 16.83 -2.62
CA TYR A 58 -10.27 18.20 -2.33
C TYR A 58 -10.25 19.08 -3.59
N ALA A 59 -9.85 18.53 -4.74
CA ALA A 59 -9.80 19.29 -6.00
C ALA A 59 -11.19 19.70 -6.50
N ASP A 60 -12.20 18.84 -6.33
CA ASP A 60 -13.58 19.15 -6.72
C ASP A 60 -14.22 20.25 -5.85
N ASP A 61 -13.84 20.35 -4.57
CA ASP A 61 -14.35 21.36 -3.64
C ASP A 61 -13.79 22.77 -3.92
N GLU A 62 -12.56 22.88 -4.44
CA GLU A 62 -11.97 24.17 -4.85
C GLU A 62 -12.56 24.73 -6.14
N VAL A 63 -13.09 23.89 -7.03
CA VAL A 63 -13.70 24.32 -8.31
C VAL A 63 -15.15 24.80 -8.11
N ALA A 64 -15.79 24.43 -7.00
CA ALA A 64 -17.19 24.76 -6.68
C ALA A 64 -17.38 26.09 -5.92
N ALA A 65 -16.30 26.79 -5.56
CA ALA A 65 -16.31 28.06 -4.81
C ALA A 65 -16.07 29.30 -5.70
#